data_AF-A0A7D4DUM7-F1
#
_entry.id   AF-A0A7D4DUM7-F1
#
_cell.length_a   1.000
_cell.length_b   1.000
_cell.length_c   1.000
_cell.angle_alpha   90.00
_cell.angle_beta   90.00
_cell.angle_gamma   90.00
#
_symmetry.space_group_name_H-M   'P 1'
#
loop_
_entity.id
_entity.type
_entity.pdbx_description
1 polymer ?
#
loop_
_entity_poly.entity_id
_entity_poly.type
_entity_poly.pdbx_seq_one_letter_code
_entity_poly.pdbx_strand_id
1 'polypeptide(L)'
;MKSLFRPFLVLAAALPLMLAACGNKEPEQRAAFTQFLQTRIVDKPGVRVPQLTDEEKKSFGDYAAQYAVITDFNAGMDASVKPLSGIMQKGSMRSLNDIVTRRDDLKTVQASLNEMGAALKEQQAKADAARAQLKQPEDLKAVYDKAYEKTVSLPADTFRDVLPQLNATFDSSLKIADYVAAHAAQIDISGPIVKVEDPAVQAELNTLLQDLNAQAKNVQQAQTRMQAVMVGR
;
A
#
# COMPACT_ATOMS: atom_id res chain seq x y z
N MET A 1 72.53 -14.42 -51.32
CA MET A 1 72.00 -15.70 -50.79
C MET A 1 71.39 -15.44 -49.42
N LYS A 2 70.08 -15.71 -49.29
CA LYS A 2 69.26 -16.06 -48.10
C LYS A 2 69.52 -15.32 -46.76
N SER A 3 68.56 -14.53 -46.24
CA SER A 3 67.44 -14.96 -45.33
C SER A 3 67.97 -15.29 -43.90
N LEU A 4 67.43 -14.87 -42.75
CA LEU A 4 66.09 -14.45 -42.32
C LEU A 4 66.16 -13.65 -41.00
N PHE A 5 65.25 -12.70 -40.89
CA PHE A 5 64.63 -12.15 -39.68
C PHE A 5 64.29 -13.25 -38.65
N ARG A 6 64.55 -13.02 -37.34
CA ARG A 6 63.86 -13.75 -36.26
C ARG A 6 63.84 -12.98 -34.93
N PRO A 7 62.74 -12.26 -34.62
CA PRO A 7 62.46 -11.74 -33.30
C PRO A 7 61.70 -12.81 -32.52
N PHE A 8 62.30 -13.43 -31.50
CA PHE A 8 61.57 -14.42 -30.68
C PHE A 8 62.01 -14.44 -29.21
N LEU A 9 62.42 -13.28 -28.68
CA LEU A 9 62.83 -13.14 -27.28
C LEU A 9 61.90 -12.22 -26.45
N VAL A 10 60.69 -11.93 -26.95
CA VAL A 10 59.67 -11.18 -26.20
C VAL A 10 58.35 -11.94 -26.26
N LEU A 11 58.28 -13.11 -25.63
CA LEU A 11 57.01 -13.82 -25.42
C LEU A 11 57.00 -14.60 -24.10
N ALA A 12 57.46 -13.97 -23.01
CA ALA A 12 57.40 -14.55 -21.67
C ALA A 12 57.05 -13.53 -20.57
N ALA A 13 56.48 -12.38 -20.93
CA ALA A 13 56.11 -11.32 -19.97
C ALA A 13 54.69 -10.76 -20.17
N ALA A 14 53.75 -11.58 -20.67
CA ALA A 14 52.35 -11.18 -20.87
C ALA A 14 51.34 -11.98 -20.04
N LEU A 15 51.77 -12.75 -19.04
CA LEU A 15 50.90 -13.36 -18.03
C LEU A 15 51.58 -13.16 -16.66
N PRO A 16 51.22 -12.09 -15.92
CA PRO A 16 50.16 -12.24 -14.94
C PRO A 16 49.38 -10.91 -14.71
N LEU A 17 48.41 -10.59 -15.58
CA LEU A 17 47.37 -9.59 -15.27
C LEU A 17 45.96 -10.18 -15.28
N MET A 18 45.83 -11.50 -15.43
CA MET A 18 44.56 -12.24 -15.36
C MET A 18 44.39 -12.97 -14.02
N LEU A 19 44.86 -12.38 -12.92
CA LEU A 19 44.71 -12.95 -11.57
C LEU A 19 44.14 -11.96 -10.54
N ALA A 20 43.63 -10.81 -10.98
CA ALA A 20 42.85 -9.88 -10.15
C ALA A 20 41.34 -9.88 -10.45
N ALA A 21 40.84 -10.83 -11.27
CA ALA A 21 39.43 -10.94 -11.63
C ALA A 21 38.71 -12.12 -10.93
N CYS A 22 39.22 -12.58 -9.79
CA CYS A 22 38.47 -13.46 -8.91
C CYS A 22 37.43 -12.65 -8.12
N GLY A 23 36.23 -12.53 -8.69
CA GLY A 23 35.01 -12.82 -7.92
C GLY A 23 34.17 -11.65 -7.42
N ASN A 24 34.54 -10.38 -7.62
CA ASN A 24 33.63 -9.31 -7.23
C ASN A 24 32.55 -9.06 -8.30
N LYS A 25 31.44 -9.80 -8.19
CA LYS A 25 30.25 -9.63 -9.05
C LYS A 25 29.39 -8.42 -8.65
N GLU A 26 29.78 -7.67 -7.62
CA GLU A 26 28.97 -6.56 -7.10
C GLU A 26 28.55 -5.55 -8.17
N PRO A 27 29.42 -5.09 -9.11
CA PRO A 27 28.99 -4.13 -10.13
C PRO A 27 27.92 -4.69 -11.08
N GLU A 28 28.04 -5.96 -11.47
CA GLU A 28 27.07 -6.65 -12.32
C GLU A 28 25.75 -6.88 -11.57
N GLN A 29 25.83 -7.30 -10.31
CA GLN A 29 24.70 -7.51 -9.42
C GLN A 29 23.93 -6.20 -9.16
N ARG A 30 24.66 -5.12 -8.90
CA ARG A 30 24.09 -3.78 -8.71
C ARG A 30 23.38 -3.31 -9.98
N ALA A 31 24.01 -3.48 -11.13
CA ALA A 31 23.41 -3.10 -12.41
C ALA A 31 22.12 -3.89 -12.68
N ALA A 32 22.13 -5.21 -12.49
CA ALA A 32 20.97 -6.06 -12.66
C ALA A 32 19.81 -5.67 -11.73
N PHE A 33 20.11 -5.45 -10.43
CA PHE A 33 19.10 -5.06 -9.46
C PHE A 33 18.56 -3.65 -9.73
N THR A 34 19.42 -2.69 -10.06
CA THR A 34 19.02 -1.31 -10.42
C THR A 34 18.10 -1.34 -11.65
N GLN A 35 18.45 -2.11 -12.69
CA GLN A 35 17.63 -2.26 -13.88
C GLN A 35 16.28 -2.89 -13.57
N PHE A 36 16.25 -3.90 -12.70
CA PHE A 36 15.00 -4.51 -12.24
C PHE A 36 14.10 -3.47 -11.55
N LEU A 37 14.61 -2.75 -10.54
CA LEU A 37 13.85 -1.73 -9.82
C LEU A 37 13.32 -0.65 -10.77
N GLN A 38 14.17 -0.15 -11.68
CA GLN A 38 13.79 0.88 -12.63
C GLN A 38 12.66 0.38 -13.55
N THR A 39 12.88 -0.73 -14.24
CA THR A 39 11.99 -1.16 -15.33
C THR A 39 10.73 -1.89 -14.86
N ARG A 40 10.77 -2.54 -13.69
CA ARG A 40 9.66 -3.36 -13.17
C ARG A 40 8.83 -2.62 -12.13
N ILE A 41 9.35 -1.55 -11.52
CA ILE A 41 8.67 -0.79 -10.47
C ILE A 41 8.56 0.69 -10.85
N VAL A 42 9.69 1.38 -11.01
CA VAL A 42 9.71 2.85 -11.19
C VAL A 42 9.01 3.27 -12.49
N ASP A 43 9.29 2.60 -13.61
CA ASP A 43 8.72 2.93 -14.92
C ASP A 43 7.30 2.42 -15.12
N LYS A 44 6.82 1.49 -14.27
CA LYS A 44 5.50 0.88 -14.42
C LYS A 44 4.43 1.74 -13.73
N PRO A 45 3.31 2.08 -14.36
CA PRO A 45 2.28 2.88 -13.70
C PRO A 45 1.67 2.13 -12.53
N GLY A 46 1.44 2.81 -11.41
CA GLY A 46 0.77 2.28 -10.22
C GLY A 46 1.68 1.47 -9.31
N VAL A 47 1.08 0.90 -8.27
CA VAL A 47 1.78 0.10 -7.26
C VAL A 47 1.91 -1.33 -7.77
N ARG A 48 3.15 -1.80 -7.96
CA ARG A 48 3.44 -3.19 -8.28
C ARG A 48 4.69 -3.64 -7.55
N VAL A 49 4.62 -4.83 -6.97
CA VAL A 49 5.73 -5.48 -6.29
C VAL A 49 5.94 -6.87 -6.88
N PRO A 50 6.77 -6.98 -7.94
CA PRO A 50 7.07 -8.26 -8.55
C PRO A 50 7.78 -9.19 -7.57
N GLN A 51 7.41 -10.46 -7.56
CA GLN A 51 8.17 -11.52 -6.89
C GLN A 51 9.43 -11.84 -7.69
N LEU A 52 10.55 -12.05 -6.99
CA LEU A 52 11.82 -12.38 -7.64
C LEU A 52 11.84 -13.86 -8.06
N THR A 53 12.26 -14.12 -9.30
CA THR A 53 12.61 -15.49 -9.71
C THR A 53 13.93 -15.94 -9.09
N ASP A 54 14.23 -17.23 -9.15
CA ASP A 54 15.49 -17.75 -8.58
C ASP A 54 16.71 -17.29 -9.40
N GLU A 55 16.55 -17.10 -10.71
CA GLU A 55 17.55 -16.48 -11.57
C GLU A 55 17.80 -15.02 -11.18
N GLU A 56 16.74 -14.25 -10.94
CA GLU A 56 16.83 -12.85 -10.49
C GLU A 56 17.57 -12.78 -9.14
N LYS A 57 17.17 -13.57 -8.13
CA LYS A 57 17.87 -13.64 -6.84
C LYS A 57 19.35 -13.95 -7.00
N LYS A 58 19.70 -14.93 -7.85
CA LYS A 58 21.09 -15.31 -8.12
C LYS A 58 21.87 -14.17 -8.79
N SER A 59 21.24 -13.48 -9.74
CA SER A 59 21.84 -12.34 -10.45
C SER A 59 22.01 -11.09 -9.60
N PHE A 60 21.19 -10.89 -8.57
CA PHE A 60 21.25 -9.72 -7.69
C PHE A 60 22.21 -9.94 -6.51
N GLY A 61 22.50 -11.18 -6.14
CA GLY A 61 23.32 -11.47 -4.96
C GLY A 61 22.71 -10.89 -3.69
N ASP A 62 23.52 -10.21 -2.89
CA ASP A 62 23.11 -9.64 -1.60
C ASP A 62 22.01 -8.57 -1.73
N TYR A 63 21.88 -7.95 -2.90
CA TYR A 63 20.82 -6.97 -3.16
C TYR A 63 19.41 -7.58 -3.14
N ALA A 64 19.28 -8.90 -3.36
CA ALA A 64 17.99 -9.59 -3.21
C ALA A 64 17.43 -9.46 -1.78
N ALA A 65 18.30 -9.47 -0.76
CA ALA A 65 17.89 -9.26 0.64
C ALA A 65 17.43 -7.82 0.91
N GLN A 66 17.95 -6.84 0.18
CA GLN A 66 17.51 -5.45 0.31
C GLN A 66 16.12 -5.22 -0.28
N TYR A 67 15.79 -5.98 -1.32
CA TYR A 67 14.43 -5.99 -1.89
C TYR A 67 13.41 -6.59 -0.92
N ALA A 68 13.83 -7.47 -0.01
CA ALA A 68 12.96 -8.05 1.01
C ALA A 68 12.24 -6.99 1.85
N VAL A 69 12.87 -5.83 2.10
CA VAL A 69 12.22 -4.72 2.81
C VAL A 69 10.92 -4.27 2.13
N ILE A 70 10.92 -4.16 0.80
CA ILE A 70 9.74 -3.78 0.01
C ILE A 70 8.71 -4.93 0.01
N THR A 71 9.17 -6.16 -0.23
CA THR A 71 8.25 -7.31 -0.32
C THR A 71 7.62 -7.67 1.02
N ASP A 72 8.34 -7.54 2.12
CA ASP A 72 7.87 -7.85 3.47
C ASP A 72 6.79 -6.86 3.91
N PHE A 73 6.99 -5.57 3.64
CA PHE A 73 5.95 -4.57 3.87
C PHE A 73 4.68 -4.89 3.07
N ASN A 74 4.83 -5.19 1.78
CA ASN A 74 3.68 -5.48 0.90
C ASN A 74 2.98 -6.78 1.28
N ALA A 75 3.72 -7.81 1.72
CA ALA A 75 3.13 -9.03 2.25
C ALA A 75 2.37 -8.80 3.56
N GLY A 76 2.90 -7.94 4.45
CA GLY A 76 2.21 -7.51 5.66
C GLY A 76 0.92 -6.73 5.36
N MET A 77 0.96 -5.84 4.37
CA MET A 77 -0.22 -5.13 3.88
C MET A 77 -1.26 -6.10 3.31
N ASP A 78 -0.86 -6.99 2.41
CA ASP A 78 -1.74 -7.99 1.80
C ASP A 78 -2.41 -8.87 2.86
N ALA A 79 -1.68 -9.26 3.90
CA ALA A 79 -2.23 -10.00 5.03
C ALA A 79 -3.27 -9.18 5.80
N SER A 80 -3.02 -7.88 6.00
CA SER A 80 -3.90 -6.96 6.73
C SER A 80 -5.21 -6.67 5.98
N VAL A 81 -5.19 -6.70 4.65
CA VAL A 81 -6.40 -6.44 3.83
C VAL A 81 -7.20 -7.70 3.48
N LYS A 82 -6.68 -8.92 3.72
CA LYS A 82 -7.43 -10.17 3.48
C LYS A 82 -8.83 -10.19 4.12
N PRO A 83 -9.02 -9.75 5.39
CA PRO A 83 -10.33 -9.72 6.02
C PRO A 83 -11.25 -8.63 5.46
N LEU A 84 -10.72 -7.66 4.70
CA LEU A 84 -11.42 -6.44 4.30
C LEU A 84 -12.67 -6.72 3.47
N SER A 85 -12.67 -7.75 2.62
CA SER A 85 -13.84 -8.09 1.80
C SER A 85 -15.07 -8.45 2.66
N GLY A 86 -14.88 -9.24 3.72
CA GLY A 86 -15.94 -9.59 4.67
C GLY A 86 -16.37 -8.40 5.53
N ILE A 87 -15.41 -7.58 5.95
CA ILE A 87 -15.64 -6.33 6.69
C ILE A 87 -16.47 -5.35 5.85
N MET A 88 -16.14 -5.15 4.58
CA MET A 88 -16.85 -4.23 3.69
C MET A 88 -18.27 -4.71 3.36
N GLN A 89 -18.50 -6.01 3.26
CA GLN A 89 -19.85 -6.56 3.16
C GLN A 89 -20.67 -6.26 4.43
N LYS A 90 -20.03 -6.41 5.60
CA LYS A 90 -20.61 -6.07 6.90
C LYS A 90 -20.92 -4.57 7.06
N GLY A 91 -20.10 -3.71 6.47
CA GLY A 91 -20.25 -2.26 6.54
C GLY A 91 -21.17 -1.64 5.47
N SER A 92 -21.79 -2.44 4.60
CA SER A 92 -22.65 -1.90 3.53
C SER A 92 -23.96 -1.31 4.08
N MET A 93 -24.18 -0.02 3.83
CA MET A 93 -25.35 0.73 4.29
C MET A 93 -26.16 1.15 3.05
N ARG A 94 -27.31 0.52 2.81
CA ARG A 94 -28.18 0.86 1.66
C ARG A 94 -29.47 1.58 2.09
N SER A 95 -29.81 1.53 3.37
CA SER A 95 -31.02 2.15 3.91
C SER A 95 -30.82 2.60 5.36
N LEU A 96 -31.74 3.44 5.87
CA LEU A 96 -31.79 3.77 7.30
C LEU A 96 -32.00 2.50 8.15
N ASN A 97 -32.83 1.57 7.67
CA ASN A 97 -33.06 0.30 8.35
C ASN A 97 -31.76 -0.52 8.47
N ASP A 98 -30.91 -0.53 7.44
CA ASP A 98 -29.62 -1.22 7.48
C ASP A 98 -28.71 -0.63 8.56
N ILE A 99 -28.66 0.72 8.65
CA ILE A 99 -27.83 1.43 9.63
C ILE A 99 -28.23 1.05 11.07
N VAL A 100 -29.54 1.00 11.33
CA VAL A 100 -30.09 0.69 12.65
C VAL A 100 -29.93 -0.79 13.00
N THR A 101 -30.34 -1.68 12.11
CA THR A 101 -30.32 -3.14 12.37
C THR A 101 -28.92 -3.72 12.40
N ARG A 102 -27.94 -3.07 11.76
CA ARG A 102 -26.55 -3.53 11.66
C ARG A 102 -25.57 -2.67 12.44
N ARG A 103 -26.06 -1.92 13.42
CA ARG A 103 -25.23 -1.02 14.24
C ARG A 103 -23.97 -1.69 14.79
N ASP A 104 -24.08 -2.92 15.29
CA ASP A 104 -22.93 -3.64 15.88
C ASP A 104 -21.94 -4.13 14.80
N ASP A 105 -22.43 -4.49 13.61
CA ASP A 105 -21.56 -4.74 12.46
C ASP A 105 -20.77 -3.47 12.09
N LEU A 106 -21.42 -2.30 12.07
CA LEU A 106 -20.78 -1.01 11.77
C LEU A 106 -19.68 -0.67 12.78
N LYS A 107 -19.92 -0.89 14.08
CA LYS A 107 -18.89 -0.74 15.12
C LYS A 107 -17.71 -1.68 14.91
N THR A 108 -18.00 -2.95 14.60
CA THR A 108 -16.97 -3.96 14.34
C THR A 108 -16.11 -3.58 13.15
N VAL A 109 -16.73 -3.07 12.08
CA VAL A 109 -16.02 -2.60 10.89
C VAL A 109 -15.15 -1.39 11.21
N GLN A 110 -15.69 -0.40 11.93
CA GLN A 110 -14.93 0.78 12.32
C GLN A 110 -13.70 0.42 13.19
N ALA A 111 -13.87 -0.47 14.17
CA ALA A 111 -12.75 -0.98 14.97
C ALA A 111 -11.70 -1.66 14.10
N SER A 112 -12.13 -2.54 13.18
CA SER A 112 -11.22 -3.24 12.26
C SER A 112 -10.45 -2.28 11.34
N LEU A 113 -11.07 -1.19 10.88
CA LEU A 113 -10.40 -0.16 10.07
C LEU A 113 -9.32 0.58 10.87
N ASN A 114 -9.60 0.89 12.15
CA ASN A 114 -8.62 1.51 13.04
C ASN A 114 -7.44 0.57 13.33
N GLU A 115 -7.71 -0.71 13.59
CA GLU A 115 -6.68 -1.74 13.77
C GLU A 115 -5.81 -1.87 12.51
N MET A 116 -6.42 -1.89 11.32
CA MET A 116 -5.69 -1.92 10.06
C MET A 116 -4.80 -0.68 9.86
N GLY A 117 -5.29 0.50 10.23
CA GLY A 117 -4.48 1.73 10.22
C GLY A 117 -3.29 1.69 11.17
N ALA A 118 -3.47 1.14 12.37
CA ALA A 118 -2.38 0.94 13.34
C ALA A 118 -1.36 -0.08 12.83
N ALA A 119 -1.81 -1.23 12.32
CA ALA A 119 -0.96 -2.26 11.76
C ALA A 119 -0.14 -1.73 10.57
N LEU A 120 -0.76 -0.94 9.69
CA LEU A 120 -0.05 -0.31 8.57
C LEU A 120 1.06 0.64 9.04
N LYS A 121 0.76 1.48 10.03
CA LYS A 121 1.75 2.39 10.61
C LYS A 121 2.96 1.62 11.18
N GLU A 122 2.71 0.51 11.86
CA GLU A 122 3.77 -0.34 12.38
C GLU A 122 4.61 -1.00 11.27
N GLN A 123 3.96 -1.55 10.24
CA GLN A 123 4.65 -2.15 9.09
C GLN A 123 5.51 -1.13 8.34
N GLN A 124 4.99 0.08 8.14
CA GLN A 124 5.77 1.16 7.50
C GLN A 124 6.97 1.54 8.36
N ALA A 125 6.79 1.72 9.67
CA ALA A 125 7.90 2.04 10.57
C ALA A 125 9.00 0.96 10.57
N LYS A 126 8.61 -0.33 10.52
CA LYS A 126 9.54 -1.45 10.38
C LYS A 126 10.30 -1.38 9.05
N ALA A 127 9.61 -1.11 7.95
CA ALA A 127 10.22 -0.98 6.63
C ALA A 127 11.18 0.22 6.57
N ASP A 128 10.80 1.36 7.18
CA ASP A 128 11.63 2.57 7.24
C ASP A 128 12.91 2.31 8.03
N ALA A 129 12.79 1.63 9.17
CA ALA A 129 13.93 1.24 9.99
C ALA A 129 14.87 0.28 9.24
N ALA A 130 14.33 -0.71 8.53
CA ALA A 130 15.12 -1.64 7.73
C ALA A 130 15.81 -0.94 6.56
N ARG A 131 15.09 -0.04 5.85
CA ARG A 131 15.64 0.80 4.77
C ARG A 131 16.80 1.67 5.27
N ALA A 132 16.68 2.28 6.45
CA ALA A 132 17.72 3.13 7.02
C ALA A 132 19.03 2.38 7.34
N GLN A 133 18.96 1.05 7.52
CA GLN A 133 20.14 0.21 7.77
C GLN A 133 20.83 -0.27 6.48
N LEU A 134 20.21 -0.06 5.32
CA LEU A 134 20.77 -0.51 4.04
C LEU A 134 22.02 0.28 3.67
N LYS A 135 23.09 -0.44 3.36
CA LYS A 135 24.36 0.14 2.86
C LYS A 135 24.37 0.00 1.34
N GLN A 136 23.91 1.04 0.66
CA GLN A 136 23.78 1.07 -0.79
C GLN A 136 24.74 2.09 -1.40
N PRO A 137 25.38 1.78 -2.55
CA PRO A 137 26.00 2.79 -3.40
C PRO A 137 24.97 3.84 -3.86
N GLU A 138 25.42 5.08 -4.07
CA GLU A 138 24.55 6.23 -4.39
C GLU A 138 23.67 6.02 -5.64
N ASP A 139 24.23 5.39 -6.69
CA ASP A 139 23.52 5.09 -7.93
C ASP A 139 22.34 4.14 -7.71
N LEU A 140 22.55 3.07 -6.94
CA LEU A 140 21.49 2.14 -6.57
C LEU A 140 20.49 2.81 -5.61
N LYS A 141 20.99 3.53 -4.61
CA LYS A 141 20.17 4.17 -3.57
C LYS A 141 19.11 5.07 -4.19
N ALA A 142 19.47 5.88 -5.19
CA ALA A 142 18.53 6.78 -5.86
C ALA A 142 17.36 6.05 -6.53
N VAL A 143 17.60 4.88 -7.14
CA VAL A 143 16.55 4.07 -7.78
C VAL A 143 15.75 3.29 -6.75
N TYR A 144 16.42 2.74 -5.73
CA TYR A 144 15.78 2.06 -4.61
C TYR A 144 14.83 2.98 -3.87
N ASP A 145 15.24 4.22 -3.57
CA ASP A 145 14.42 5.20 -2.86
C ASP A 145 13.14 5.54 -3.65
N LYS A 146 13.21 5.63 -4.98
CA LYS A 146 12.01 5.79 -5.83
C LYS A 146 11.11 4.57 -5.81
N ALA A 147 11.68 3.37 -5.85
CA ALA A 147 10.91 2.13 -5.76
C ALA A 147 10.21 2.01 -4.40
N TYR A 148 10.94 2.31 -3.31
CA TYR A 148 10.43 2.32 -1.95
C TYR A 148 9.31 3.34 -1.78
N GLU A 149 9.51 4.58 -2.22
CA GLU A 149 8.49 5.62 -2.17
C GLU A 149 7.19 5.16 -2.83
N LYS A 150 7.30 4.58 -4.02
CA LYS A 150 6.17 4.15 -4.82
C LYS A 150 5.42 2.93 -4.28
N THR A 151 6.11 2.06 -3.54
CA THR A 151 5.58 0.74 -3.13
C THR A 151 5.36 0.62 -1.62
N VAL A 152 5.87 1.57 -0.84
CA VAL A 152 5.78 1.59 0.62
C VAL A 152 5.22 2.92 1.10
N SER A 153 5.94 4.03 0.93
CA SER A 153 5.54 5.33 1.47
C SER A 153 4.20 5.81 0.91
N LEU A 154 4.10 5.95 -0.41
CA LEU A 154 2.94 6.52 -1.08
C LEU A 154 1.65 5.74 -0.78
N PRO A 155 1.61 4.40 -0.89
CA PRO A 155 0.42 3.63 -0.49
C PRO A 155 0.07 3.79 0.99
N ALA A 156 1.08 3.80 1.88
CA ALA A 156 0.85 3.92 3.31
C ALA A 156 0.30 5.29 3.71
N ASP A 157 0.88 6.36 3.16
CA ASP A 157 0.45 7.73 3.39
C ASP A 157 -0.94 7.98 2.78
N THR A 158 -1.18 7.46 1.57
CA THR A 158 -2.52 7.54 0.94
C THR A 158 -3.57 6.87 1.80
N PHE A 159 -3.29 5.69 2.36
CA PHE A 159 -4.21 5.02 3.27
C PHE A 159 -4.46 5.84 4.55
N ARG A 160 -3.40 6.41 5.13
CA ARG A 160 -3.49 7.25 6.32
C ARG A 160 -4.36 8.49 6.09
N ASP A 161 -4.27 9.08 4.90
CA ASP A 161 -5.05 10.26 4.53
C ASP A 161 -6.53 9.97 4.31
N VAL A 162 -6.88 8.76 3.83
CA VAL A 162 -8.28 8.37 3.60
C VAL A 162 -8.95 7.78 4.83
N LEU A 163 -8.20 7.20 5.76
CA LEU A 163 -8.75 6.52 6.94
C LEU A 163 -9.69 7.41 7.78
N PRO A 164 -9.35 8.68 8.09
CA PRO A 164 -10.27 9.57 8.80
C PRO A 164 -11.60 9.80 8.08
N GLN A 165 -11.59 9.84 6.74
CA GLN A 165 -12.80 10.04 5.93
C GLN A 165 -13.72 8.81 5.98
N LEU A 166 -13.13 7.61 5.98
CA LEU A 166 -13.86 6.36 6.18
C LEU A 166 -14.46 6.32 7.59
N ASN A 167 -13.67 6.63 8.62
CA ASN A 167 -14.14 6.65 10.00
C ASN A 167 -15.28 7.65 10.23
N ALA A 168 -15.20 8.85 9.66
CA ALA A 168 -16.25 9.85 9.76
C ALA A 168 -17.59 9.35 9.20
N THR A 169 -17.56 8.52 8.16
CA THR A 169 -18.77 7.90 7.60
C THR A 169 -19.40 6.92 8.59
N PHE A 170 -18.59 6.05 9.22
CA PHE A 170 -19.09 5.14 10.25
C PHE A 170 -19.58 5.89 11.48
N ASP A 171 -18.90 6.95 11.91
CA ASP A 171 -19.33 7.82 13.01
C ASP A 171 -20.71 8.46 12.71
N SER A 172 -20.90 9.03 11.51
CA SER A 172 -22.19 9.58 11.10
C SER A 172 -23.30 8.51 11.10
N SER A 173 -23.02 7.31 10.60
CA SER A 173 -23.99 6.21 10.60
C SER A 173 -24.32 5.73 12.01
N LEU A 174 -23.34 5.64 12.91
CA LEU A 174 -23.56 5.26 14.30
C LEU A 174 -24.38 6.32 15.05
N LYS A 175 -24.13 7.62 14.79
CA LYS A 175 -24.96 8.71 15.33
C LYS A 175 -26.41 8.59 14.88
N ILE A 176 -26.66 8.27 13.61
CA ILE A 176 -28.01 8.03 13.10
C ILE A 176 -28.64 6.82 13.81
N ALA A 177 -27.92 5.72 13.93
CA ALA A 177 -28.42 4.52 14.60
C ALA A 177 -28.79 4.81 16.07
N ASP A 178 -27.92 5.54 16.78
CA ASP A 178 -28.13 5.95 18.18
C ASP A 178 -29.33 6.89 18.31
N TYR A 179 -29.45 7.85 17.39
CA TYR A 179 -30.57 8.80 17.37
C TYR A 179 -31.91 8.12 17.13
N VAL A 180 -31.98 7.22 16.14
CA VAL A 180 -33.19 6.43 15.86
C VAL A 180 -33.56 5.55 17.05
N ALA A 181 -32.58 4.89 17.67
CA ALA A 181 -32.82 4.06 18.85
C ALA A 181 -33.39 4.89 20.03
N ALA A 182 -32.87 6.09 20.25
CA ALA A 182 -33.36 7.00 21.29
C ALA A 182 -34.79 7.51 21.04
N HIS A 183 -35.23 7.54 19.78
CA HIS A 183 -36.54 8.06 19.36
C HIS A 183 -37.43 6.96 18.75
N ALA A 184 -37.21 5.69 19.10
CA ALA A 184 -37.89 4.54 18.49
C ALA A 184 -39.43 4.59 18.62
N ALA A 185 -39.96 5.27 19.65
CA ALA A 185 -41.40 5.47 19.81
C ALA A 185 -42.01 6.48 18.83
N GLN A 186 -41.17 7.31 18.19
CA GLN A 186 -41.57 8.42 17.33
C GLN A 186 -41.14 8.23 15.87
N ILE A 187 -40.36 7.19 15.58
CA ILE A 187 -39.81 6.88 14.26
C ILE A 187 -40.24 5.46 13.88
N ASP A 188 -41.11 5.36 12.88
CA ASP A 188 -41.50 4.10 12.24
C ASP A 188 -40.69 3.91 10.96
N ILE A 189 -39.97 2.78 10.89
CA ILE A 189 -39.20 2.37 9.71
C ILE A 189 -39.88 1.15 9.12
N SER A 190 -40.55 1.35 7.99
CA SER A 190 -41.27 0.33 7.25
C SER A 190 -40.66 0.19 5.85
N GLY A 191 -39.60 -0.62 5.75
CA GLY A 191 -38.84 -0.79 4.51
C GLY A 191 -38.13 0.50 4.09
N PRO A 192 -38.38 1.05 2.89
CA PRO A 192 -37.82 2.34 2.47
C PRO A 192 -38.55 3.55 3.05
N ILE A 193 -39.70 3.35 3.70
CA ILE A 193 -40.52 4.44 4.24
C ILE A 193 -40.10 4.71 5.68
N VAL A 194 -39.77 5.97 5.96
CA VAL A 194 -39.48 6.47 7.31
C VAL A 194 -40.55 7.48 7.66
N LYS A 195 -41.33 7.20 8.70
CA LYS A 195 -42.36 8.12 9.22
C LYS A 195 -41.90 8.62 10.58
N VAL A 196 -41.87 9.93 10.75
CA VAL A 196 -41.52 10.59 12.01
C VAL A 196 -42.69 11.46 12.44
N GLU A 197 -43.15 11.30 13.67
CA GLU A 197 -44.35 11.99 14.16
C GLU A 197 -44.07 13.39 14.70
N ASP A 198 -42.93 13.55 15.38
CA ASP A 198 -42.50 14.82 15.96
C ASP A 198 -41.66 15.65 14.97
N PRO A 199 -42.03 16.90 14.67
CA PRO A 199 -41.31 17.75 13.72
C PRO A 199 -39.86 18.07 14.13
N ALA A 200 -39.57 18.22 15.42
CA ALA A 200 -38.22 18.44 15.90
C ALA A 200 -37.38 17.18 15.73
N VAL A 201 -37.96 16.00 16.01
CA VAL A 201 -37.28 14.72 15.78
C VAL A 201 -36.94 14.52 14.31
N GLN A 202 -37.88 14.89 13.43
CA GLN A 202 -37.70 14.82 11.98
C GLN A 202 -36.61 15.77 11.49
N ALA A 203 -36.59 17.01 12.00
CA ALA A 203 -35.59 18.01 11.62
C ALA A 203 -34.17 17.54 11.95
N GLU A 204 -33.95 17.01 13.15
CA GLU A 204 -32.64 16.51 13.57
C GLU A 204 -32.23 15.25 12.81
N LEU A 205 -33.15 14.29 12.58
CA LEU A 205 -32.87 13.13 11.73
C LEU A 205 -32.45 13.55 10.31
N ASN A 206 -33.11 14.55 9.74
CA ASN A 206 -32.76 15.09 8.43
C ASN A 206 -31.36 15.71 8.43
N THR A 207 -30.98 16.44 9.49
CA THR A 207 -29.62 16.99 9.65
C THR A 207 -28.58 15.86 9.67
N LEU A 208 -28.79 14.81 10.46
CA LEU A 208 -27.87 13.67 10.53
C LEU A 208 -27.74 12.95 9.17
N LEU A 209 -28.85 12.78 8.44
CA LEU A 209 -28.84 12.20 7.10
C LEU A 209 -28.13 13.08 6.07
N GLN A 210 -28.25 14.41 6.18
CA GLN A 210 -27.51 15.35 5.35
C GLN A 210 -26.00 15.27 5.60
N ASP A 211 -25.59 15.18 6.87
CA ASP A 211 -24.18 14.99 7.24
C ASP A 211 -23.63 13.68 6.67
N LEU A 212 -24.37 12.56 6.78
CA LEU A 212 -23.97 11.28 6.19
C LEU A 212 -23.84 11.38 4.66
N ASN A 213 -24.77 12.06 3.99
CA ASN A 213 -24.68 12.30 2.55
C ASN A 213 -23.46 13.13 2.16
N ALA A 214 -23.08 14.12 2.98
CA ALA A 214 -21.84 14.87 2.78
C ALA A 214 -20.61 13.98 2.90
N GLN A 215 -20.60 13.02 3.84
CA GLN A 215 -19.50 12.04 3.97
C GLN A 215 -19.40 11.10 2.76
N ALA A 216 -20.51 10.72 2.11
CA ALA A 216 -20.48 9.87 0.92
C ALA A 216 -19.61 10.47 -0.21
N LYS A 217 -19.61 11.79 -0.36
CA LYS A 217 -18.73 12.50 -1.30
C LYS A 217 -17.25 12.37 -0.91
N ASN A 218 -16.93 12.45 0.37
CA ASN A 218 -15.56 12.28 0.88
C ASN A 218 -15.07 10.84 0.62
N VAL A 219 -15.91 9.84 0.86
CA VAL A 219 -15.59 8.43 0.56
C VAL A 219 -15.36 8.21 -0.93
N GLN A 220 -16.16 8.81 -1.80
CA GLN A 220 -15.94 8.73 -3.25
C GLN A 220 -14.59 9.32 -3.67
N GLN A 221 -14.20 10.45 -3.07
CA GLN A 221 -12.88 11.06 -3.30
C GLN A 221 -11.75 10.19 -2.76
N ALA A 222 -11.90 9.63 -1.55
CA ALA A 222 -10.96 8.67 -0.99
C ALA A 222 -10.76 7.45 -1.89
N GLN A 223 -11.85 6.87 -2.40
CA GLN A 223 -11.80 5.75 -3.33
C GLN A 223 -11.07 6.13 -4.63
N THR A 224 -11.33 7.33 -5.16
CA THR A 224 -10.66 7.83 -6.36
C THR A 224 -9.17 7.99 -6.15
N ARG A 225 -8.74 8.56 -5.01
CA ARG A 225 -7.32 8.72 -4.65
C ARG A 225 -6.63 7.36 -4.48
N MET A 226 -7.27 6.43 -3.77
CA MET A 226 -6.72 5.08 -3.59
C MET A 226 -6.58 4.38 -4.95
N GLN A 227 -7.59 4.46 -5.80
CA GLN A 227 -7.54 3.88 -7.14
C GLN A 227 -6.41 4.51 -7.98
N ALA A 228 -6.31 5.84 -7.99
CA ALA A 228 -5.28 6.60 -8.70
C ALA A 228 -3.87 6.11 -8.36
N VAL A 229 -3.57 5.91 -7.07
CA VAL A 229 -2.29 5.35 -6.62
C VAL A 229 -2.09 3.91 -7.11
N MET A 230 -3.10 3.05 -6.96
CA MET A 230 -2.99 1.65 -7.37
C MET A 230 -2.79 1.47 -8.87
N VAL A 231 -3.44 2.30 -9.71
CA VAL A 231 -3.33 2.22 -11.17
C VAL A 231 -2.27 3.15 -11.78
N GLY A 232 -1.78 4.12 -11.01
CA GLY A 232 -0.82 5.16 -11.44
C GLY A 232 -1.41 6.15 -12.43
N ARG A 233 -2.59 6.70 -12.13
CA ARG A 233 -3.29 7.71 -12.94
C ARG A 233 -3.43 9.03 -12.20
#